data_AF-A0A067DE83-F1
#
_entry.id   AF-A0A067DE83-F1
#
_cell.length_a   1.000
_cell.length_b   1.000
_cell.length_c   1.000
_cell.angle_alpha   90.00
_cell.angle_beta   90.00
_cell.angle_gamma   90.00
#
_symmetry.space_group_name_H-M   'P 1'
#
loop_
_entity.id
_entity.type
_entity.pdbx_description
1 polymer ?
#
loop_
_entity_poly.entity_id
_entity_poly.type
_entity_poly.pdbx_seq_one_letter_code
_entity_poly.pdbx_strand_id
1 'polypeptide(L)'
;MPFFTGIGIHRLLPDDSLGPEKEVHGYPDGAKINFVSWSPDGKRIAFSVRVDEEDNVSSCKLRVWIADAETGEAKPLFESPDICLNAVFGSFVWVNNSTLLIFTIPSSRRDPPKKTMVPLGPKIQSNEQKNIIISRMTDNLLKDEYDESLFDYYTTAQLVLGSLDGTAKDFGTPAVYTAVEPSPDQKYVLITSMHRPYSYKVPCARFSQKVQVWTTDGKLVRELCDLPPAEDIPVCYNSVREGMRSISWRADKPSTLYWVEAQDRGDANVEVSPRDIIYTQPAEPAEGEKPEILHKLDLRFRSVSWCDDSLALVNETWYKTSQTRTWLVCPGSKDVAPRVLFDRVFENVYSDPGSPMMTRTSTGTNVIAKIKKENDEQIYILLNGRGFTPEGNIPFLDLFDINTGSKERIWESNREKYFETAVALVFGQGEEDINLNQLKILTSKESKTEITQYHILSWPLKKSSQITNFPHPYPTLASLQKEMIKYQRKDGVPLTATLYLPPGYDQSKDGPLPCLFWAYPEDYKSKDAAGQVRGSPNEFSGMTPTSSLIFLARRFAVLAGPSIPIIGEGLWSNWFQVQRLLLKKLFDVEWLIQAELLLEDTLMEHS
;
A
#
# COMPACT_ATOMS: atom_id res chain seq x y z
N MET A 1 7.56 15.58 -1.85
CA MET A 1 7.89 14.15 -1.98
C MET A 1 9.38 13.96 -1.73
N PRO A 2 9.78 12.93 -0.98
CA PRO A 2 11.16 12.48 -0.95
C PRO A 2 11.61 12.09 -2.38
N PHE A 3 12.91 12.13 -2.62
CA PHE A 3 13.52 11.77 -3.90
C PHE A 3 14.83 11.02 -3.65
N PHE A 4 15.22 10.19 -4.60
CA PHE A 4 16.53 9.57 -4.61
C PHE A 4 17.55 10.51 -5.26
N THR A 5 18.81 10.42 -4.83
CA THR A 5 19.94 11.20 -5.37
C THR A 5 20.82 10.40 -6.31
N GLY A 6 20.58 9.09 -6.41
CA GLY A 6 21.31 8.19 -7.30
C GLY A 6 20.66 6.80 -7.35
N ILE A 7 21.14 5.98 -8.29
CA ILE A 7 20.72 4.57 -8.43
C ILE A 7 21.98 3.71 -8.56
N GLY A 8 22.16 2.77 -7.64
CA GLY A 8 23.19 1.73 -7.71
C GLY A 8 22.59 0.39 -8.15
N ILE A 9 23.22 -0.26 -9.13
CA ILE A 9 22.83 -1.59 -9.63
C ILE A 9 23.88 -2.61 -9.19
N HIS A 10 23.43 -3.67 -8.52
CA HIS A 10 24.28 -4.79 -8.14
C HIS A 10 23.83 -6.08 -8.80
N ARG A 11 24.80 -6.91 -9.19
CA ARG A 11 24.53 -8.30 -9.55
C ARG A 11 24.55 -9.15 -8.29
N LEU A 12 23.48 -9.88 -8.02
CA LEU A 12 23.50 -10.92 -6.99
C LEU A 12 24.31 -12.12 -7.50
N LEU A 13 25.36 -12.50 -6.77
CA LEU A 13 26.27 -13.59 -7.12
C LEU A 13 25.77 -14.94 -6.55
N PRO A 14 26.22 -16.10 -7.08
CA PRO A 14 25.74 -17.41 -6.63
C PRO A 14 25.97 -17.72 -5.14
N ASP A 15 26.94 -17.06 -4.51
CA ASP A 15 27.28 -17.19 -3.09
C ASP A 15 26.44 -16.28 -2.16
N ASP A 16 25.45 -15.61 -2.72
CA ASP A 16 24.55 -14.63 -2.09
C ASP A 16 25.19 -13.28 -1.74
N SER A 17 26.38 -13.00 -2.27
CA SER A 17 27.01 -11.68 -2.18
C SER A 17 26.59 -10.76 -3.33
N LEU A 18 26.76 -9.45 -3.15
CA LEU A 18 26.60 -8.48 -4.23
C LEU A 18 27.93 -8.28 -4.95
N GLY A 19 27.88 -8.31 -6.28
CA GLY A 19 28.96 -7.81 -7.12
C GLY A 19 29.17 -6.30 -6.93
N PRO A 20 30.24 -5.74 -7.54
CA PRO A 20 30.54 -4.32 -7.44
C PRO A 20 29.34 -3.48 -7.88
N GLU A 21 29.14 -2.34 -7.20
CA GLU A 21 28.11 -1.38 -7.57
C GLU A 21 28.38 -0.84 -8.97
N LYS A 22 27.31 -0.78 -9.77
CA LYS A 22 27.28 -0.06 -11.02
C LYS A 22 26.35 1.13 -10.86
N GLU A 23 26.95 2.31 -10.75
CA GLU A 23 26.21 3.55 -10.65
C GLU A 23 25.56 3.91 -11.99
N VAL A 24 24.28 4.23 -11.93
CA VAL A 24 23.56 4.81 -13.07
C VAL A 24 24.03 6.26 -13.25
N HIS A 25 24.43 6.63 -14.45
CA HIS A 25 25.03 7.92 -14.75
C HIS A 25 24.49 8.51 -16.06
N GLY A 26 24.78 9.78 -16.34
CA GLY A 26 24.34 10.48 -17.56
C GLY A 26 23.17 11.44 -17.38
N TYR A 27 22.48 11.38 -16.24
CA TYR A 27 21.55 12.43 -15.83
C TYR A 27 22.30 13.65 -15.25
N PRO A 28 21.68 14.85 -15.23
CA PRO A 28 22.35 16.06 -14.77
C PRO A 28 22.71 16.03 -13.28
N ASP A 29 23.75 16.77 -12.89
CA ASP A 29 24.10 16.98 -11.48
C ASP A 29 22.93 17.62 -10.72
N GLY A 30 22.75 17.24 -9.46
CA GLY A 30 21.62 17.69 -8.66
C GLY A 30 20.27 17.08 -9.05
N ALA A 31 20.26 16.05 -9.91
CA ALA A 31 19.05 15.31 -10.26
C ALA A 31 18.32 14.76 -9.03
N LYS A 32 17.02 14.99 -8.99
CA LYS A 32 16.07 14.39 -8.05
C LYS A 32 15.30 13.29 -8.76
N ILE A 33 15.50 12.06 -8.33
CA ILE A 33 14.98 10.86 -8.98
C ILE A 33 13.71 10.36 -8.27
N ASN A 34 12.68 10.04 -9.05
CA ASN A 34 11.43 9.46 -8.58
C ASN A 34 10.92 8.36 -9.55
N PHE A 35 9.89 7.61 -9.14
CA PHE A 35 9.18 6.62 -9.97
C PHE A 35 10.07 5.55 -10.65
N VAL A 36 11.05 4.99 -9.94
CA VAL A 36 11.96 3.96 -10.48
C VAL A 36 11.20 2.66 -10.77
N SER A 37 11.35 2.12 -11.98
CA SER A 37 10.69 0.89 -12.43
C SER A 37 11.53 0.10 -13.43
N TRP A 38 11.67 -1.21 -13.20
CA TRP A 38 12.36 -2.12 -14.13
C TRP A 38 11.47 -2.51 -15.31
N SER A 39 12.05 -2.61 -16.51
CA SER A 39 11.40 -3.29 -17.63
C SER A 39 11.07 -4.74 -17.27
N PRO A 40 10.05 -5.35 -17.91
CA PRO A 40 9.66 -6.73 -17.59
C PRO A 40 10.82 -7.73 -17.73
N ASP A 41 11.70 -7.53 -18.71
CA ASP A 41 12.90 -8.35 -18.94
C ASP A 41 14.10 -8.03 -18.03
N GLY A 42 14.01 -6.98 -17.20
CA GLY A 42 15.07 -6.56 -16.29
C GLY A 42 16.30 -5.91 -16.94
N LYS A 43 16.22 -5.52 -18.22
CA LYS A 43 17.37 -4.92 -18.96
C LYS A 43 17.40 -3.40 -18.94
N ARG A 44 16.29 -2.76 -18.59
CA ARG A 44 16.13 -1.32 -18.59
C ARG A 44 15.50 -0.85 -17.28
N ILE A 45 15.86 0.35 -16.86
CA ILE A 45 15.27 1.03 -15.71
C ILE A 45 14.67 2.35 -16.20
N ALA A 46 13.36 2.52 -16.03
CA ALA A 46 12.68 3.79 -16.25
C ALA A 46 12.57 4.55 -14.93
N PHE A 47 12.79 5.86 -14.95
CA PHE A 47 12.66 6.73 -13.79
C PHE A 47 12.36 8.15 -14.25
N SER A 48 11.88 8.99 -13.34
CA SER A 48 11.72 10.42 -13.63
C SER A 48 12.84 11.22 -13.00
N VAL A 49 13.32 12.22 -13.73
CA VAL A 49 14.31 13.19 -13.25
C VAL A 49 13.70 14.58 -13.26
N ARG A 50 14.03 15.35 -12.22
CA ARG A 50 13.86 16.80 -12.19
C ARG A 50 15.09 17.44 -11.55
N VAL A 51 15.38 18.69 -11.90
CA VAL A 51 16.50 19.46 -11.35
C VAL A 51 15.92 20.77 -10.81
N ASP A 52 16.40 21.23 -9.66
CA ASP A 52 16.03 22.56 -9.17
C ASP A 52 16.70 23.61 -10.07
N GLU A 53 15.93 24.54 -10.60
CA GLU A 53 16.51 25.70 -11.30
C GLU A 53 16.78 26.81 -10.27
N GLU A 54 17.95 27.46 -10.35
CA GLU A 54 18.42 28.47 -9.39
C GLU A 54 17.50 29.71 -9.34
N ASP A 55 16.73 29.97 -10.40
CA ASP A 55 15.76 31.06 -10.46
C ASP A 55 14.34 30.54 -10.25
N ASN A 56 13.81 30.81 -9.04
CA ASN A 56 12.45 30.48 -8.64
C ASN A 56 11.39 30.85 -9.70
N VAL A 57 10.48 29.89 -9.96
CA VAL A 57 9.16 29.99 -10.61
C VAL A 57 9.11 29.64 -12.12
N SER A 58 8.78 28.35 -12.40
CA SER A 58 7.98 27.83 -13.55
C SER A 58 8.56 26.78 -14.51
N SER A 59 9.81 26.31 -14.39
CA SER A 59 10.38 25.38 -15.41
C SER A 59 11.01 24.08 -14.91
N CYS A 60 10.78 23.66 -13.65
CA CYS A 60 11.18 22.32 -13.21
C CYS A 60 10.36 21.23 -13.94
N LYS A 61 10.82 20.86 -15.14
CA LYS A 61 10.19 19.89 -16.02
C LYS A 61 10.53 18.48 -15.55
N LEU A 62 9.53 17.76 -15.07
CA LEU A 62 9.66 16.35 -14.71
C LEU A 62 9.71 15.51 -16.00
N ARG A 63 10.85 14.87 -16.26
CA ARG A 63 11.09 14.12 -17.51
C ARG A 63 11.33 12.64 -17.24
N VAL A 64 10.95 11.79 -18.18
CA VAL A 64 11.22 10.34 -18.13
C VAL A 64 12.61 10.06 -18.69
N TRP A 65 13.37 9.22 -17.99
CA TRP A 65 14.70 8.76 -18.33
C TRP A 65 14.72 7.23 -18.35
N ILE A 66 15.58 6.69 -19.20
CA ILE A 66 15.86 5.26 -19.28
C ILE A 66 17.34 5.03 -19.03
N ALA A 67 17.66 4.09 -18.14
CA ALA A 67 19.00 3.54 -17.99
C ALA A 67 19.10 2.13 -18.56
N ASP A 68 20.25 1.83 -19.14
CA ASP A 68 20.68 0.48 -19.46
C ASP A 68 21.26 -0.19 -18.20
N ALA A 69 20.72 -1.35 -17.79
CA ALA A 69 21.15 -2.02 -16.57
C ALA A 69 22.56 -2.66 -16.68
N GLU A 70 23.01 -2.94 -17.90
CA GLU A 70 24.32 -3.52 -18.18
C GLU A 70 25.41 -2.44 -18.23
N THR A 71 25.15 -1.25 -18.75
CA THR A 71 26.16 -0.18 -18.81
C THR A 71 26.03 0.84 -17.69
N GLY A 72 24.85 1.01 -17.10
CA GLY A 72 24.53 2.11 -16.17
C GLY A 72 24.28 3.44 -16.89
N GLU A 73 24.39 3.49 -18.22
CA GLU A 73 24.18 4.72 -18.97
C GLU A 73 22.68 5.09 -19.01
N ALA A 74 22.36 6.31 -18.61
CA ALA A 74 21.03 6.88 -18.63
C ALA A 74 20.91 8.02 -19.64
N LYS A 75 19.77 8.06 -20.32
CA LYS A 75 19.39 9.14 -21.25
C LYS A 75 17.93 9.53 -21.07
N PRO A 76 17.52 10.77 -21.40
CA PRO A 76 16.11 11.10 -21.45
C PRO A 76 15.43 10.22 -22.50
N LEU A 77 14.22 9.76 -22.22
CA LEU A 77 13.46 8.95 -23.16
C LEU A 77 13.16 9.75 -24.44
N PHE A 78 12.80 11.03 -24.28
CA PHE A 78 12.48 11.92 -25.38
C PHE A 78 13.56 12.99 -25.54
N GLU A 79 14.02 13.19 -26.78
CA GLU A 79 14.90 14.31 -27.13
C GLU A 79 14.21 15.65 -26.88
N SER A 80 12.92 15.73 -27.24
CA SER A 80 12.11 16.93 -27.01
C SER A 80 12.01 17.24 -25.50
N PRO A 81 12.38 18.45 -25.06
CA PRO A 81 12.23 18.88 -23.68
C PRO A 81 10.79 19.26 -23.34
N ASP A 82 9.85 19.24 -24.28
CA ASP A 82 8.46 19.65 -24.04
C ASP A 82 7.55 18.51 -23.62
N ILE A 83 7.99 17.26 -23.80
CA ILE A 83 7.27 16.10 -23.28
C ILE A 83 7.59 15.94 -21.79
N CYS A 84 6.69 16.47 -20.97
CA CYS A 84 6.81 16.50 -19.51
C CYS A 84 5.77 15.60 -18.86
N LEU A 85 6.16 14.93 -17.77
CA LEU A 85 5.31 14.03 -17.00
C LEU A 85 4.24 14.82 -16.22
N ASN A 86 2.98 14.41 -16.30
CA ASN A 86 1.94 14.82 -15.35
C ASN A 86 1.81 13.75 -14.26
N ALA A 87 2.50 13.97 -13.14
CA ALA A 87 2.60 13.01 -12.04
C ALA A 87 1.48 13.10 -10.97
N VAL A 88 0.35 13.77 -11.27
CA VAL A 88 -0.70 14.01 -10.27
C VAL A 88 -1.44 12.72 -9.88
N PHE A 89 -1.83 11.90 -10.86
CA PHE A 89 -2.53 10.63 -10.62
C PHE A 89 -1.77 9.39 -11.11
N GLY A 90 -0.81 9.53 -12.02
CA GLY A 90 -0.02 8.43 -12.54
C GLY A 90 1.32 8.93 -13.06
N SER A 91 2.21 8.03 -13.44
CA SER A 91 3.51 8.39 -14.02
C SER A 91 3.68 7.70 -15.37
N PHE A 92 4.19 6.47 -15.37
CA PHE A 92 4.34 5.66 -16.56
C PHE A 92 4.31 4.18 -16.20
N VAL A 93 3.93 3.36 -17.17
CA VAL A 93 3.92 1.89 -17.03
C VAL A 93 4.55 1.25 -18.26
N TRP A 94 5.30 0.17 -18.05
CA TRP A 94 5.82 -0.66 -19.14
C TRP A 94 4.66 -1.45 -19.76
N VAL A 95 4.35 -1.20 -21.03
CA VAL A 95 3.38 -2.03 -21.76
C VAL A 95 4.04 -3.25 -22.40
N ASN A 96 5.36 -3.20 -22.61
CA ASN A 96 6.21 -4.31 -23.04
C ASN A 96 7.69 -4.01 -22.67
N ASN A 97 8.65 -4.80 -23.20
CA ASN A 97 10.08 -4.64 -22.89
C ASN A 97 10.73 -3.34 -23.42
N SER A 98 10.10 -2.65 -24.37
CA SER A 98 10.68 -1.51 -25.08
C SER A 98 9.77 -0.29 -25.19
N THR A 99 8.59 -0.34 -24.56
CA THR A 99 7.57 0.71 -24.71
C THR A 99 6.92 1.01 -23.37
N LEU A 100 6.79 2.30 -23.10
CA LEU A 100 6.11 2.86 -21.94
C LEU A 100 4.82 3.55 -22.38
N LEU A 101 3.78 3.47 -21.55
CA LEU A 101 2.62 4.35 -21.62
C LEU A 101 2.72 5.38 -20.50
N ILE A 102 2.76 6.66 -20.89
CA ILE A 102 3.25 7.76 -20.05
C ILE A 102 2.16 8.83 -19.91
N PHE A 103 1.95 9.31 -18.69
CA PHE A 103 1.05 10.41 -18.38
C PHE A 103 1.78 11.73 -18.66
N THR A 104 1.46 12.40 -19.76
CA THR A 104 2.13 13.65 -20.14
C THR A 104 1.22 14.84 -19.95
N ILE A 105 1.84 16.01 -19.75
CA ILE A 105 1.13 17.29 -19.81
C ILE A 105 0.66 17.50 -21.27
N PRO A 106 -0.64 17.74 -21.52
CA PRO A 106 -1.14 17.97 -22.87
C PRO A 106 -0.44 19.17 -23.52
N SER A 107 0.00 19.02 -24.77
CA SER A 107 0.61 20.11 -25.56
C SER A 107 -0.35 21.28 -25.79
N SER A 108 -1.67 21.01 -25.74
CA SER A 108 -2.73 22.00 -25.85
C SER A 108 -3.03 22.75 -24.53
N ARG A 109 -2.34 22.44 -23.43
CA ARG A 109 -2.59 23.07 -22.13
C ARG A 109 -2.18 24.55 -22.18
N ARG A 110 -3.14 25.44 -21.92
CA ARG A 110 -2.95 26.91 -21.88
C ARG A 110 -2.44 27.35 -20.52
N ASP A 111 -2.44 28.65 -20.25
CA ASP A 111 -2.15 29.18 -18.91
C ASP A 111 -3.18 28.69 -17.87
N PRO A 112 -2.79 28.62 -16.57
CA PRO A 112 -3.71 28.28 -15.49
C PRO A 112 -4.97 29.16 -15.52
N PRO A 113 -6.16 28.59 -15.23
CA PRO A 113 -7.39 29.37 -15.07
C PRO A 113 -7.19 30.50 -14.06
N LYS A 114 -7.76 31.68 -14.35
CA LYS A 114 -7.74 32.82 -13.45
C LYS A 114 -9.07 32.93 -12.73
N LYS A 115 -9.03 33.17 -11.41
CA LYS A 115 -10.24 33.33 -10.61
C LYS A 115 -10.95 34.62 -11.01
N THR A 116 -12.21 34.53 -11.41
CA THR A 116 -13.03 35.72 -11.69
C THR A 116 -13.39 36.39 -10.37
N MET A 117 -13.32 37.73 -10.32
CA MET A 117 -13.77 38.49 -9.16
C MET A 117 -15.30 38.49 -9.00
N VAL A 118 -16.02 38.26 -10.09
CA VAL A 118 -17.48 38.22 -10.13
C VAL A 118 -17.93 36.76 -10.00
N PRO A 119 -18.73 36.41 -8.98
CA PRO A 119 -19.36 35.10 -8.89
C PRO A 119 -20.32 34.90 -10.07
N LEU A 120 -20.24 33.75 -10.75
CA LEU A 120 -21.10 33.42 -11.90
C LEU A 120 -22.59 33.28 -11.53
N GLY A 121 -22.88 32.99 -10.26
CA GLY A 121 -24.24 32.88 -9.72
C GLY A 121 -24.27 32.16 -8.37
N PRO A 122 -25.44 32.04 -7.73
CA PRO A 122 -25.59 31.24 -6.52
C PRO A 122 -25.44 29.75 -6.83
N LYS A 123 -24.80 28.99 -5.94
CA LYS A 123 -24.84 27.53 -5.99
C LYS A 123 -26.21 27.06 -5.56
N ILE A 124 -26.97 26.49 -6.48
CA ILE A 124 -28.28 25.91 -6.21
C ILE A 124 -28.08 24.42 -5.90
N GLN A 125 -28.42 24.01 -4.68
CA GLN A 125 -28.51 22.60 -4.30
C GLN A 125 -29.95 22.32 -3.88
N SER A 126 -30.57 21.29 -4.46
CA SER A 126 -31.89 20.81 -4.07
C SER A 126 -31.79 19.36 -3.60
N ASN A 127 -32.46 19.06 -2.49
CA ASN A 127 -32.63 17.72 -1.95
C ASN A 127 -34.08 17.22 -2.04
N GLU A 128 -34.95 17.94 -2.75
CA GLU A 128 -36.40 17.66 -2.83
C GLU A 128 -36.73 16.26 -3.39
N GLN A 129 -35.78 15.62 -4.09
CA GLN A 129 -35.93 14.31 -4.73
C GLN A 129 -34.99 13.22 -4.18
N LYS A 130 -34.23 13.48 -3.10
CA LYS A 130 -33.21 12.54 -2.59
C LYS A 130 -33.34 12.30 -1.08
N ASN A 131 -33.11 11.06 -0.66
CA ASN A 131 -32.96 10.72 0.77
C ASN A 131 -31.73 11.44 1.35
N ILE A 132 -31.84 11.95 2.57
CA ILE A 132 -30.72 12.60 3.27
C ILE A 132 -29.72 11.53 3.69
N ILE A 133 -28.57 11.48 3.01
CA ILE A 133 -27.45 10.62 3.40
C ILE A 133 -26.42 11.52 4.08
N ILE A 134 -26.14 11.22 5.35
CA ILE A 134 -25.10 11.91 6.12
C ILE A 134 -23.77 11.53 5.49
N SER A 135 -23.02 12.52 4.97
CA SER A 135 -21.63 12.33 4.53
C SER A 135 -20.66 12.71 5.66
N ARG A 136 -19.45 12.15 5.65
CA ARG A 136 -18.40 12.58 6.58
C ARG A 136 -17.96 14.01 6.21
N MET A 137 -17.74 14.87 7.20
CA MET A 137 -17.04 16.13 6.95
C MET A 137 -15.67 15.80 6.37
N THR A 138 -15.43 16.29 5.16
CA THR A 138 -14.19 16.09 4.42
C THR A 138 -13.65 17.46 4.10
N ASP A 139 -12.39 17.70 4.46
CA ASP A 139 -11.72 18.95 4.14
C ASP A 139 -11.18 18.94 2.70
N ASN A 140 -10.81 20.12 2.19
CA ASN A 140 -10.17 20.29 0.87
C ASN A 140 -10.99 19.77 -0.33
N LEU A 141 -12.31 19.83 -0.24
CA LEU A 141 -13.20 19.56 -1.37
C LEU A 141 -13.17 20.71 -2.39
N LEU A 142 -13.52 20.41 -3.64
CA LEU A 142 -13.77 21.44 -4.65
C LEU A 142 -14.85 22.38 -4.12
N LYS A 143 -14.60 23.69 -4.22
CA LYS A 143 -15.55 24.67 -3.73
C LYS A 143 -16.47 25.11 -4.85
N ASP A 144 -15.95 25.46 -6.01
CA ASP A 144 -16.67 26.12 -7.11
C ASP A 144 -16.16 25.69 -8.50
N GLU A 145 -16.77 26.23 -9.57
CA GLU A 145 -16.39 25.95 -10.96
C GLU A 145 -14.95 26.39 -11.29
N TYR A 146 -14.41 27.38 -10.55
CA TYR A 146 -13.01 27.77 -10.68
C TYR A 146 -12.10 26.67 -10.15
N ASP A 147 -12.42 26.10 -8.99
CA ASP A 147 -11.69 24.93 -8.46
C ASP A 147 -11.80 23.72 -9.40
N GLU A 148 -12.95 23.48 -10.05
CA GLU A 148 -13.06 22.42 -11.07
C GLU A 148 -12.17 22.69 -12.28
N SER A 149 -12.13 23.93 -12.76
CA SER A 149 -11.28 24.31 -13.89
C SER A 149 -9.80 24.16 -13.52
N LEU A 150 -9.43 24.49 -12.28
CA LEU A 150 -8.08 24.32 -11.76
C LEU A 150 -7.74 22.83 -11.58
N PHE A 151 -8.71 22.02 -11.14
CA PHE A 151 -8.59 20.58 -11.07
C PHE A 151 -8.31 19.99 -12.46
N ASP A 152 -9.12 20.32 -13.46
CA ASP A 152 -8.91 19.88 -14.86
C ASP A 152 -7.51 20.31 -15.36
N TYR A 153 -7.12 21.56 -15.10
CA TYR A 153 -5.84 22.11 -15.53
C TYR A 153 -4.63 21.30 -15.02
N TYR A 154 -4.63 20.93 -13.73
CA TYR A 154 -3.52 20.19 -13.13
C TYR A 154 -3.61 18.68 -13.38
N THR A 155 -4.81 18.12 -13.48
CA THR A 155 -5.02 16.66 -13.48
C THR A 155 -5.18 16.06 -14.87
N THR A 156 -5.53 16.84 -15.89
CA THR A 156 -5.65 16.35 -17.26
C THR A 156 -4.28 15.93 -17.78
N ALA A 157 -4.20 14.70 -18.29
CA ALA A 157 -3.02 14.15 -18.93
C ALA A 157 -3.35 13.72 -20.37
N GLN A 158 -2.39 13.86 -21.28
CA GLN A 158 -2.35 13.14 -22.54
C GLN A 158 -1.53 11.88 -22.31
N LEU A 159 -2.11 10.69 -22.54
CA LEU A 159 -1.31 9.47 -22.54
C LEU A 159 -0.46 9.43 -23.81
N VAL A 160 0.81 9.08 -23.67
CA VAL A 160 1.77 8.96 -24.78
C VAL A 160 2.43 7.59 -24.72
N LEU A 161 2.40 6.88 -25.84
CA LEU A 161 3.18 5.68 -26.07
C LEU A 161 4.60 6.09 -26.47
N GLY A 162 5.56 5.84 -25.57
CA GLY A 162 6.97 6.19 -25.74
C GLY A 162 7.85 4.95 -25.94
N SER A 163 8.59 4.90 -27.03
CA SER A 163 9.52 3.80 -27.35
C SER A 163 10.97 4.15 -26.99
N LEU A 164 11.82 3.14 -26.75
CA LEU A 164 13.22 3.35 -26.35
C LEU A 164 14.11 4.08 -27.38
N ASP A 165 13.65 4.20 -28.61
CA ASP A 165 14.27 4.99 -29.68
C ASP A 165 13.92 6.50 -29.60
N GLY A 166 13.02 6.88 -28.68
CA GLY A 166 12.55 8.24 -28.50
C GLY A 166 11.29 8.60 -29.30
N THR A 167 10.71 7.64 -30.03
CA THR A 167 9.44 7.83 -30.73
C THR A 167 8.30 8.03 -29.71
N ALA A 168 7.47 9.04 -29.94
CA ALA A 168 6.29 9.36 -29.14
C ALA A 168 5.04 9.35 -30.01
N LYS A 169 3.98 8.68 -29.55
CA LYS A 169 2.66 8.66 -30.19
C LYS A 169 1.57 8.90 -29.14
N ASP A 170 0.66 9.83 -29.40
CA ASP A 170 -0.50 10.03 -28.55
C ASP A 170 -1.36 8.76 -28.46
N PHE A 171 -1.82 8.46 -27.25
CA PHE A 171 -2.67 7.33 -26.92
C PHE A 171 -4.00 7.85 -26.38
N GLY A 172 -5.08 7.72 -27.16
CA GLY A 172 -6.37 8.31 -26.80
C GLY A 172 -6.36 9.84 -26.75
N THR A 173 -7.44 10.42 -26.21
CA THR A 173 -7.61 11.88 -26.08
C THR A 173 -7.23 12.36 -24.67
N PRO A 174 -6.84 13.63 -24.46
CA PRO A 174 -6.58 14.13 -23.10
C PRO A 174 -7.76 13.91 -22.15
N ALA A 175 -7.48 13.38 -20.96
CA ALA A 175 -8.49 13.15 -19.92
C ALA A 175 -7.84 13.14 -18.53
N VAL A 176 -8.66 13.14 -17.47
CA VAL A 176 -8.20 12.93 -16.10
C VAL A 176 -8.02 11.43 -15.88
N TYR A 177 -6.92 10.89 -16.39
CA TYR A 177 -6.54 9.49 -16.22
C TYR A 177 -6.08 9.24 -14.78
N THR A 178 -6.56 8.15 -14.17
CA THR A 178 -6.23 7.82 -12.77
C THR A 178 -5.60 6.45 -12.59
N ALA A 179 -5.70 5.56 -13.57
CA ALA A 179 -4.95 4.31 -13.58
C ALA A 179 -4.78 3.80 -15.02
N VAL A 180 -3.66 3.13 -15.27
CA VAL A 180 -3.33 2.45 -16.53
C VAL A 180 -2.65 1.13 -16.16
N GLU A 181 -3.25 0.01 -16.55
CA GLU A 181 -2.79 -1.34 -16.18
C GLU A 181 -2.66 -2.19 -17.44
N PRO A 182 -1.43 -2.53 -17.90
CA PRO A 182 -1.22 -3.46 -19.00
C PRO A 182 -1.71 -4.86 -18.65
N SER A 183 -2.27 -5.59 -19.62
CA SER A 183 -2.65 -6.98 -19.44
C SER A 183 -1.40 -7.87 -19.27
N PRO A 184 -1.51 -9.02 -18.57
CA PRO A 184 -0.36 -9.91 -18.35
C PRO A 184 0.32 -10.36 -19.65
N ASP A 185 -0.40 -10.46 -20.76
CA ASP A 185 0.12 -10.84 -22.07
C ASP A 185 0.46 -9.65 -22.98
N GLN A 186 0.45 -8.42 -22.44
CA GLN A 186 0.91 -7.20 -23.12
C GLN A 186 0.12 -6.84 -24.39
N LYS A 187 -1.11 -7.34 -24.53
CA LYS A 187 -1.98 -7.07 -25.68
C LYS A 187 -2.96 -5.93 -25.43
N TYR A 188 -3.39 -5.77 -24.19
CA TYR A 188 -4.38 -4.78 -23.79
C TYR A 188 -3.87 -3.90 -22.66
N VAL A 189 -4.58 -2.81 -22.46
CA VAL A 189 -4.40 -1.87 -21.37
C VAL A 189 -5.79 -1.54 -20.81
N LEU A 190 -5.93 -1.72 -19.51
CA LEU A 190 -7.10 -1.26 -18.77
C LEU A 190 -6.84 0.18 -18.33
N ILE A 191 -7.74 1.09 -18.72
CA ILE A 191 -7.60 2.52 -18.46
C ILE A 191 -8.79 2.97 -17.61
N THR A 192 -8.47 3.60 -16.48
CA THR A 192 -9.45 4.26 -15.62
C THR A 192 -9.28 5.77 -15.71
N SER A 193 -10.39 6.49 -15.88
CA SER A 193 -10.42 7.95 -15.93
C SER A 193 -11.59 8.52 -15.13
N MET A 194 -11.44 9.79 -14.72
CA MET A 194 -12.49 10.60 -14.13
C MET A 194 -13.00 11.63 -15.13
N HIS A 195 -14.27 12.01 -15.01
CA HIS A 195 -14.86 13.08 -15.82
C HIS A 195 -15.95 13.84 -15.07
N ARG A 196 -16.30 15.00 -15.61
CA ARG A 196 -17.40 15.83 -15.16
C ARG A 196 -18.75 15.08 -15.27
N PRO A 197 -19.75 15.43 -14.45
CA PRO A 197 -19.70 16.43 -13.36
C PRO A 197 -18.86 15.95 -12.18
N TYR A 198 -18.16 16.89 -11.54
CA TYR A 198 -17.46 16.63 -10.27
C TYR A 198 -18.38 16.89 -9.09
N SER A 199 -18.02 16.33 -7.93
CA SER A 199 -18.76 16.57 -6.70
C SER A 199 -18.06 17.60 -5.83
N TYR A 200 -18.87 18.48 -5.23
CA TYR A 200 -18.43 19.39 -4.17
C TYR A 200 -18.62 18.81 -2.76
N LYS A 201 -19.13 17.58 -2.65
CA LYS A 201 -19.54 16.95 -1.38
C LYS A 201 -18.65 15.77 -0.99
N VAL A 202 -17.92 15.21 -1.95
CA VAL A 202 -17.06 14.03 -1.73
C VAL A 202 -15.68 14.24 -2.34
N PRO A 203 -14.63 13.62 -1.78
CA PRO A 203 -13.28 13.69 -2.34
C PRO A 203 -13.22 13.05 -3.74
N CYS A 204 -12.21 13.42 -4.54
CA CYS A 204 -12.10 13.06 -5.96
C CYS A 204 -12.14 11.54 -6.24
N ALA A 205 -11.70 10.71 -5.29
CA ALA A 205 -11.81 9.26 -5.39
C ALA A 205 -13.26 8.73 -5.54
N ARG A 206 -14.27 9.57 -5.27
CA ARG A 206 -15.69 9.28 -5.46
C ARG A 206 -16.32 10.03 -6.64
N PHE A 207 -15.53 10.67 -7.50
CA PHE A 207 -16.06 11.27 -8.74
C PHE A 207 -16.51 10.21 -9.74
N SER A 208 -17.09 10.67 -10.85
CA SER A 208 -17.45 9.78 -11.96
C SER A 208 -16.22 8.99 -12.40
N GLN A 209 -16.42 7.72 -12.71
CA GLN A 209 -15.34 6.82 -13.09
C GLN A 209 -15.72 6.06 -14.35
N LYS A 210 -14.89 6.19 -15.38
CA LYS A 210 -15.00 5.46 -16.64
C LYS A 210 -13.85 4.48 -16.76
N VAL A 211 -14.15 3.22 -17.05
CA VAL A 211 -13.16 2.15 -17.22
C VAL A 211 -13.29 1.53 -18.60
N GLN A 212 -12.18 1.49 -19.34
CA GLN A 212 -12.14 1.06 -20.72
C GLN A 212 -10.97 0.10 -20.97
N VAL A 213 -11.17 -0.84 -21.89
CA VAL A 213 -10.13 -1.73 -22.39
C VAL A 213 -9.67 -1.20 -23.74
N TRP A 214 -8.37 -1.05 -23.89
CA TRP A 214 -7.71 -0.62 -25.11
C TRP A 214 -6.69 -1.67 -25.54
N THR A 215 -6.42 -1.78 -26.82
CA THR A 215 -5.23 -2.49 -27.31
C THR A 215 -3.97 -1.67 -27.01
N THR A 216 -2.81 -2.32 -26.93
CA THR A 216 -1.53 -1.61 -26.70
C THR A 216 -1.13 -0.66 -27.83
N ASP A 217 -1.71 -0.77 -29.03
CA ASP A 217 -1.50 0.19 -30.14
C ASP A 217 -2.45 1.40 -30.14
N GLY A 218 -3.39 1.46 -29.18
CA GLY A 218 -4.25 2.62 -28.95
C GLY A 218 -5.65 2.54 -29.56
N LYS A 219 -6.18 1.34 -29.81
CA LYS A 219 -7.57 1.16 -30.25
C LYS A 219 -8.47 0.84 -29.06
N LEU A 220 -9.60 1.52 -28.95
CA LEU A 220 -10.62 1.20 -27.96
C LEU A 220 -11.25 -0.14 -28.32
N VAL A 221 -11.24 -1.08 -27.38
CA VAL A 221 -11.87 -2.40 -27.51
C VAL A 221 -13.30 -2.33 -27.00
N ARG A 222 -13.47 -1.91 -25.74
CA ARG A 222 -14.79 -1.77 -25.11
C ARG A 222 -14.73 -0.87 -23.88
N GLU A 223 -15.88 -0.30 -23.55
CA GLU A 223 -16.13 0.30 -22.24
C GLU A 223 -16.67 -0.78 -21.29
N LEU A 224 -16.12 -0.84 -20.07
CA LEU A 224 -16.59 -1.75 -19.02
C LEU A 224 -17.69 -1.08 -18.20
N CYS A 225 -17.45 0.16 -17.77
CA CYS A 225 -18.44 0.95 -17.04
C CYS A 225 -18.18 2.45 -17.18
N ASP A 226 -19.25 3.22 -17.00
CA ASP A 226 -19.27 4.67 -16.77
C ASP A 226 -20.15 4.91 -15.54
N LEU A 227 -19.50 5.12 -14.39
CA LEU A 227 -20.15 5.20 -13.09
C LEU A 227 -20.31 6.67 -12.69
N PRO A 228 -21.48 7.11 -12.20
CA PRO A 228 -21.68 8.48 -11.73
C PRO A 228 -20.89 8.77 -10.45
N PRO A 229 -20.80 10.05 -10.02
CA PRO A 229 -20.22 10.39 -8.74
C PRO A 229 -20.93 9.67 -7.59
N ALA A 230 -20.15 9.08 -6.70
CA ALA A 230 -20.65 8.30 -5.57
C ALA A 230 -20.88 9.20 -4.34
N GLU A 231 -21.80 10.16 -4.45
CA GLU A 231 -22.18 11.06 -3.35
C GLU A 231 -22.94 10.35 -2.23
N ASP A 232 -23.67 9.30 -2.60
CA ASP A 232 -24.73 8.68 -1.81
C ASP A 232 -24.26 7.37 -1.11
N ILE A 233 -22.96 7.16 -0.92
CA ILE A 233 -22.45 6.00 -0.16
C ILE A 233 -22.68 6.23 1.35
N PRO A 234 -23.43 5.36 2.04
CA PRO A 234 -23.68 5.48 3.48
C PRO A 234 -22.38 5.51 4.31
N VAL A 235 -22.41 6.22 5.45
CA VAL A 235 -21.28 6.28 6.42
C VAL A 235 -21.23 5.04 7.33
N CYS A 236 -21.64 3.88 6.80
CA CYS A 236 -21.50 2.60 7.46
C CYS A 236 -20.24 1.90 6.91
N TYR A 237 -19.42 1.34 7.78
CA TYR A 237 -18.27 0.54 7.36
C TYR A 237 -18.71 -0.58 6.40
N ASN A 238 -17.83 -0.92 5.45
CA ASN A 238 -18.13 -1.81 4.33
C ASN A 238 -19.20 -1.33 3.34
N SER A 239 -19.72 -0.10 3.45
CA SER A 239 -20.50 0.49 2.34
C SER A 239 -19.57 0.84 1.18
N VAL A 240 -20.02 0.61 -0.04
CA VAL A 240 -19.24 0.76 -1.27
C VAL A 240 -20.07 1.46 -2.35
N ARG A 241 -19.45 1.86 -3.46
CA ARG A 241 -20.19 2.37 -4.60
C ARG A 241 -21.01 1.24 -5.26
N GLU A 242 -22.19 1.60 -5.78
CA GLU A 242 -22.98 0.73 -6.65
C GLU A 242 -22.29 0.55 -8.01
N GLY A 243 -22.51 -0.59 -8.67
CA GLY A 243 -21.92 -0.96 -9.96
C GLY A 243 -20.59 -1.71 -9.88
N MET A 244 -19.91 -1.84 -11.02
CA MET A 244 -18.63 -2.56 -11.15
C MET A 244 -17.54 -1.87 -10.33
N ARG A 245 -16.89 -2.61 -9.44
CA ARG A 245 -15.78 -2.11 -8.62
C ARG A 245 -14.66 -3.13 -8.55
N SER A 246 -13.48 -2.69 -8.07
CA SER A 246 -12.29 -3.54 -7.97
C SER A 246 -11.97 -4.24 -9.31
N ILE A 247 -12.07 -3.48 -10.42
CA ILE A 247 -11.82 -3.97 -11.77
C ILE A 247 -10.31 -4.02 -12.00
N SER A 248 -9.77 -5.18 -12.36
CA SER A 248 -8.35 -5.33 -12.73
C SER A 248 -8.15 -6.62 -13.57
N TRP A 249 -6.92 -6.91 -13.95
CA TRP A 249 -6.54 -8.14 -14.64
C TRP A 249 -6.34 -9.29 -13.65
N ARG A 250 -6.66 -10.51 -14.10
CA ARG A 250 -6.15 -11.74 -13.49
C ARG A 250 -4.64 -11.79 -13.71
N ALA A 251 -3.85 -11.56 -12.67
CA ALA A 251 -2.40 -11.47 -12.78
C ALA A 251 -1.73 -12.76 -13.30
N ASP A 252 -2.43 -13.88 -13.16
CA ASP A 252 -2.02 -15.23 -13.56
C ASP A 252 -2.53 -15.66 -14.95
N LYS A 253 -3.42 -14.88 -15.59
CA LYS A 253 -4.08 -15.29 -16.83
C LYS A 253 -4.06 -14.20 -17.92
N PRO A 254 -3.60 -14.52 -19.14
CA PRO A 254 -3.62 -13.59 -20.28
C PRO A 254 -4.98 -12.92 -20.48
N SER A 255 -4.98 -11.60 -20.71
CA SER A 255 -6.14 -10.83 -21.19
C SER A 255 -7.47 -11.11 -20.46
N THR A 256 -7.46 -11.51 -19.19
CA THR A 256 -8.69 -11.87 -18.46
C THR A 256 -8.94 -10.86 -17.35
N LEU A 257 -10.09 -10.20 -17.39
CA LEU A 257 -10.52 -9.24 -16.38
C LEU A 257 -11.22 -9.95 -15.23
N TYR A 258 -11.18 -9.33 -14.06
CA TYR A 258 -12.11 -9.59 -12.98
C TYR A 258 -12.67 -8.28 -12.42
N TRP A 259 -13.85 -8.35 -11.82
CA TRP A 259 -14.45 -7.25 -11.07
C TRP A 259 -15.42 -7.80 -10.03
N VAL A 260 -15.93 -6.90 -9.19
CA VAL A 260 -16.87 -7.24 -8.13
C VAL A 260 -18.09 -6.36 -8.23
N GLU A 261 -19.27 -6.92 -7.95
CA GLU A 261 -20.51 -6.17 -7.82
C GLU A 261 -21.20 -6.46 -6.49
N ALA A 262 -21.61 -5.38 -5.82
CA ALA A 262 -22.35 -5.41 -4.57
C ALA A 262 -23.83 -5.73 -4.81
N GLN A 263 -24.37 -6.71 -4.11
CA GLN A 263 -25.77 -7.14 -4.22
C GLN A 263 -26.70 -6.39 -3.25
N ASP A 264 -26.13 -5.66 -2.30
CA ASP A 264 -26.81 -4.76 -1.37
C ASP A 264 -26.91 -3.32 -1.90
N ARG A 265 -26.72 -3.13 -3.22
CA ARG A 265 -26.59 -1.81 -3.87
C ARG A 265 -25.48 -0.94 -3.25
N GLY A 266 -24.54 -1.56 -2.55
CA GLY A 266 -23.44 -0.88 -1.86
C GLY A 266 -23.76 -0.40 -0.44
N ASP A 267 -24.99 -0.59 0.07
CA ASP A 267 -25.36 -0.21 1.44
C ASP A 267 -25.16 -1.38 2.40
N ALA A 268 -24.16 -1.26 3.29
CA ALA A 268 -23.84 -2.30 4.27
C ALA A 268 -24.94 -2.54 5.33
N ASN A 269 -25.98 -1.68 5.41
CA ASN A 269 -27.12 -1.90 6.30
C ASN A 269 -28.19 -2.81 5.69
N VAL A 270 -28.14 -3.06 4.38
CA VAL A 270 -29.09 -3.94 3.71
C VAL A 270 -28.57 -5.38 3.84
N GLU A 271 -29.39 -6.25 4.42
CA GLU A 271 -29.06 -7.67 4.57
C GLU A 271 -29.39 -8.43 3.29
N VAL A 272 -28.38 -9.03 2.67
CA VAL A 272 -28.48 -9.84 1.44
C VAL A 272 -27.47 -11.00 1.51
N SER A 273 -27.73 -12.08 0.79
CA SER A 273 -26.77 -13.14 0.52
C SER A 273 -26.99 -13.67 -0.92
N PRO A 274 -25.95 -13.73 -1.77
CA PRO A 274 -24.59 -13.24 -1.50
C PRO A 274 -24.55 -11.71 -1.41
N ARG A 275 -23.56 -11.15 -0.71
CA ARG A 275 -23.32 -9.71 -0.60
C ARG A 275 -22.50 -9.16 -1.74
N ASP A 276 -21.51 -9.93 -2.18
CA ASP A 276 -20.70 -9.60 -3.34
C ASP A 276 -20.61 -10.78 -4.29
N ILE A 277 -20.52 -10.47 -5.58
CA ILE A 277 -20.24 -11.45 -6.62
C ILE A 277 -18.98 -11.01 -7.36
N ILE A 278 -18.03 -11.92 -7.49
CA ILE A 278 -16.81 -11.73 -8.26
C ILE A 278 -17.03 -12.33 -9.65
N TYR A 279 -16.86 -11.51 -10.67
CA TYR A 279 -16.99 -11.89 -12.06
C TYR A 279 -15.63 -11.96 -12.73
N THR A 280 -15.52 -12.81 -13.75
CA THR A 280 -14.37 -12.88 -14.66
C THR A 280 -14.84 -12.93 -16.11
N GLN A 281 -14.10 -12.28 -17.00
CA GLN A 281 -14.38 -12.31 -18.44
C GLN A 281 -13.12 -12.00 -19.26
N PRO A 282 -12.93 -12.57 -20.45
CA PRO A 282 -11.91 -12.11 -21.39
C PRO A 282 -12.05 -10.62 -21.73
N ALA A 283 -10.94 -9.97 -22.08
CA ALA A 283 -10.91 -8.60 -22.59
C ALA A 283 -11.86 -8.41 -23.78
N GLU A 284 -11.87 -9.39 -24.69
CA GLU A 284 -12.73 -9.49 -25.86
C GLU A 284 -13.55 -10.79 -25.77
N PRO A 285 -14.71 -10.77 -25.09
CA PRO A 285 -15.60 -11.93 -25.05
C PRO A 285 -16.28 -12.14 -26.41
N ALA A 286 -16.72 -13.38 -26.68
CA ALA A 286 -17.54 -13.65 -27.85
C ALA A 286 -18.87 -12.89 -27.75
N GLU A 287 -19.48 -12.59 -28.90
CA GLU A 287 -20.75 -11.86 -28.92
C GLU A 287 -21.83 -12.59 -28.10
N GLY A 288 -22.44 -11.88 -27.16
CA GLY A 288 -23.46 -12.42 -26.24
C GLY A 288 -22.91 -13.28 -25.09
N GLU A 289 -21.59 -13.48 -25.00
CA GLU A 289 -20.98 -14.21 -23.88
C GLU A 289 -21.13 -13.40 -22.57
N LYS A 290 -21.74 -14.05 -21.57
CA LYS A 290 -21.96 -13.44 -20.26
C LYS A 290 -20.72 -13.59 -19.39
N PRO A 291 -20.45 -12.63 -18.47
CA PRO A 291 -19.41 -12.79 -17.46
C PRO A 291 -19.62 -14.06 -16.64
N GLU A 292 -18.52 -14.73 -16.33
CA GLU A 292 -18.54 -15.91 -15.46
C GLU A 292 -18.49 -15.49 -13.99
N ILE A 293 -19.22 -16.18 -13.13
CA ILE A 293 -19.11 -15.99 -11.68
C ILE A 293 -17.94 -16.82 -11.18
N LEU A 294 -16.90 -16.16 -10.70
CA LEU A 294 -15.76 -16.80 -10.04
C LEU A 294 -16.14 -17.25 -8.63
N HIS A 295 -16.74 -16.35 -7.84
CA HIS A 295 -17.12 -16.65 -6.47
C HIS A 295 -18.20 -15.69 -5.95
N LYS A 296 -18.96 -16.15 -4.97
CA LYS A 296 -20.02 -15.42 -4.27
C LYS A 296 -19.62 -15.33 -2.80
N LEU A 297 -19.66 -14.13 -2.25
CA LEU A 297 -19.22 -13.80 -0.91
C LEU A 297 -20.38 -13.31 -0.06
N ASP A 298 -20.43 -13.69 1.21
CA ASP A 298 -21.46 -13.24 2.16
C ASP A 298 -21.04 -11.95 2.88
N LEU A 299 -19.74 -11.65 2.90
CA LEU A 299 -19.15 -10.42 3.42
C LEU A 299 -18.61 -9.55 2.28
N ARG A 300 -17.98 -8.42 2.62
CA ARG A 300 -17.45 -7.49 1.62
C ARG A 300 -16.08 -7.93 1.11
N PHE A 301 -15.97 -8.17 -0.18
CA PHE A 301 -14.72 -8.41 -0.91
C PHE A 301 -13.64 -7.40 -0.52
N ARG A 302 -12.44 -7.92 -0.28
CA ARG A 302 -11.26 -7.13 0.07
C ARG A 302 -10.15 -7.24 -0.97
N SER A 303 -9.80 -8.46 -1.37
CA SER A 303 -8.72 -8.71 -2.32
C SER A 303 -8.79 -10.10 -2.91
N VAL A 304 -8.06 -10.29 -4.01
CA VAL A 304 -7.74 -11.60 -4.57
C VAL A 304 -6.23 -11.66 -4.81
N SER A 305 -5.61 -12.76 -4.41
CA SER A 305 -4.21 -13.09 -4.73
C SER A 305 -4.23 -14.26 -5.71
N TRP A 306 -3.77 -14.01 -6.92
CA TRP A 306 -3.76 -14.99 -8.01
C TRP A 306 -2.53 -15.89 -7.93
N CYS A 307 -2.69 -17.19 -8.22
CA CYS A 307 -1.56 -18.11 -8.45
C CYS A 307 -1.58 -18.57 -9.91
N ASP A 308 -2.61 -19.34 -10.25
CA ASP A 308 -2.89 -19.90 -11.57
C ASP A 308 -4.35 -20.38 -11.62
N ASP A 309 -4.76 -21.06 -12.69
CA ASP A 309 -6.11 -21.61 -12.83
C ASP A 309 -6.45 -22.71 -11.80
N SER A 310 -5.47 -23.26 -11.06
CA SER A 310 -5.73 -24.21 -9.96
C SER A 310 -5.94 -23.53 -8.60
N LEU A 311 -5.48 -22.29 -8.44
CA LEU A 311 -5.36 -21.64 -7.13
C LEU A 311 -5.49 -20.11 -7.19
N ALA A 312 -6.42 -19.57 -6.40
CA ALA A 312 -6.45 -18.17 -5.99
C ALA A 312 -6.92 -18.06 -4.53
N LEU A 313 -6.45 -17.02 -3.83
CA LEU A 313 -6.92 -16.68 -2.48
C LEU A 313 -7.81 -15.45 -2.52
N VAL A 314 -9.08 -15.59 -2.14
CA VAL A 314 -10.04 -14.48 -2.09
C VAL A 314 -10.30 -14.10 -0.64
N ASN A 315 -10.15 -12.82 -0.31
CA ASN A 315 -10.40 -12.31 1.03
C ASN A 315 -11.69 -11.48 1.08
N GLU A 316 -12.50 -11.72 2.11
CA GLU A 316 -13.67 -10.92 2.45
C GLU A 316 -13.60 -10.46 3.91
N THR A 317 -14.19 -9.30 4.21
CA THR A 317 -14.20 -8.73 5.57
C THR A 317 -15.55 -8.11 5.91
N TRP A 318 -15.87 -8.10 7.20
CA TRP A 318 -17.03 -7.41 7.74
C TRP A 318 -16.69 -6.71 9.04
N TYR A 319 -16.69 -5.39 9.02
CA TYR A 319 -16.29 -4.54 10.12
C TYR A 319 -17.27 -4.64 11.29
N LYS A 320 -18.58 -4.83 11.06
CA LYS A 320 -19.57 -4.95 12.15
C LYS A 320 -19.35 -6.16 13.05
N THR A 321 -18.76 -7.24 12.54
CA THR A 321 -18.37 -8.44 13.32
C THR A 321 -16.86 -8.59 13.48
N SER A 322 -16.08 -7.69 12.87
CA SER A 322 -14.62 -7.77 12.77
C SER A 322 -14.15 -9.07 12.12
N GLN A 323 -15.01 -9.70 11.32
CA GLN A 323 -14.75 -10.97 10.67
C GLN A 323 -13.93 -10.75 9.42
N THR A 324 -12.97 -11.64 9.18
CA THR A 324 -12.24 -11.78 7.93
C THR A 324 -12.21 -13.24 7.55
N ARG A 325 -12.43 -13.52 6.27
CA ARG A 325 -12.39 -14.87 5.73
C ARG A 325 -11.51 -14.91 4.48
N THR A 326 -10.68 -15.94 4.39
CA THR A 326 -9.86 -16.25 3.22
C THR A 326 -10.37 -17.54 2.60
N TRP A 327 -10.74 -17.47 1.34
CA TRP A 327 -11.21 -18.58 0.52
C TRP A 327 -10.11 -19.07 -0.40
N LEU A 328 -9.98 -20.39 -0.52
CA LEU A 328 -9.32 -21.03 -1.64
C LEU A 328 -10.33 -21.18 -2.78
N VAL A 329 -9.99 -20.64 -3.95
CA VAL A 329 -10.78 -20.76 -5.18
C VAL A 329 -9.91 -21.43 -6.24
N CYS A 330 -10.52 -22.25 -7.10
CA CYS A 330 -9.88 -22.84 -8.28
C CYS A 330 -10.44 -22.15 -9.53
N PRO A 331 -9.80 -21.09 -10.05
CA PRO A 331 -10.40 -20.25 -11.09
C PRO A 331 -10.67 -20.96 -12.42
N GLY A 332 -9.93 -22.02 -12.72
CA GLY A 332 -10.00 -22.79 -13.97
C GLY A 332 -10.99 -23.95 -13.92
N SER A 333 -11.59 -24.27 -12.77
CA SER A 333 -12.55 -25.37 -12.65
C SER A 333 -13.80 -24.97 -11.88
N LYS A 334 -14.95 -25.11 -12.53
CA LYS A 334 -16.28 -24.88 -11.93
C LYS A 334 -16.73 -26.06 -11.05
N ASP A 335 -16.12 -27.22 -11.23
CA ASP A 335 -16.46 -28.44 -10.49
C ASP A 335 -15.84 -28.47 -9.09
N VAL A 336 -14.82 -27.64 -8.84
CA VAL A 336 -14.16 -27.52 -7.55
C VAL A 336 -14.79 -26.39 -6.76
N ALA A 337 -15.61 -26.75 -5.77
CA ALA A 337 -16.23 -25.77 -4.88
C ALA A 337 -15.16 -24.98 -4.09
N PRO A 338 -15.28 -23.64 -3.98
CA PRO A 338 -14.46 -22.84 -3.09
C PRO A 338 -14.53 -23.33 -1.65
N ARG A 339 -13.41 -23.29 -0.93
CA ARG A 339 -13.34 -23.67 0.49
C ARG A 339 -12.75 -22.59 1.35
N VAL A 340 -13.21 -22.51 2.59
CA VAL A 340 -12.67 -21.59 3.59
C VAL A 340 -11.33 -22.12 4.09
N LEU A 341 -10.27 -21.31 3.98
CA LEU A 341 -8.97 -21.60 4.58
C LEU A 341 -8.85 -21.00 5.97
N PHE A 342 -9.27 -19.75 6.12
CA PHE A 342 -9.22 -19.03 7.39
C PHE A 342 -10.53 -18.28 7.60
N ASP A 343 -11.13 -18.40 8.78
CA ASP A 343 -12.26 -17.59 9.25
C ASP A 343 -11.92 -17.12 10.65
N ARG A 344 -11.67 -15.81 10.80
CA ARG A 344 -11.13 -15.25 12.04
C ARG A 344 -11.66 -13.85 12.32
N VAL A 345 -11.46 -13.40 13.55
CA VAL A 345 -11.65 -12.01 13.95
C VAL A 345 -10.34 -11.25 13.69
N PHE A 346 -10.32 -10.23 12.83
CA PHE A 346 -9.09 -9.53 12.47
C PHE A 346 -8.50 -8.73 13.65
N GLU A 347 -9.31 -8.36 14.65
CA GLU A 347 -8.83 -7.72 15.89
C GLU A 347 -7.99 -8.68 16.75
N ASN A 348 -8.22 -10.01 16.65
CA ASN A 348 -7.39 -11.03 17.28
C ASN A 348 -6.13 -11.25 16.43
N VAL A 349 -5.15 -10.35 16.56
CA VAL A 349 -3.89 -10.40 15.82
C VAL A 349 -3.02 -11.61 16.13
N TYR A 350 -3.15 -12.23 17.30
CA TYR A 350 -2.43 -13.47 17.62
C TYR A 350 -2.87 -14.66 16.74
N SER A 351 -4.07 -14.60 16.15
CA SER A 351 -4.56 -15.60 15.19
C SER A 351 -4.18 -15.33 13.73
N ASP A 352 -3.38 -14.29 13.46
CA ASP A 352 -3.02 -13.89 12.10
C ASP A 352 -2.14 -14.95 11.42
N PRO A 353 -2.61 -15.60 10.34
CA PRO A 353 -1.84 -16.62 9.65
C PRO A 353 -0.70 -16.05 8.79
N GLY A 354 -0.62 -14.72 8.63
CA GLY A 354 0.26 -14.09 7.65
C GLY A 354 -0.37 -14.00 6.26
N SER A 355 0.40 -13.49 5.31
CA SER A 355 0.00 -13.30 3.90
C SER A 355 0.83 -14.17 2.96
N PRO A 356 0.26 -14.64 1.84
CA PRO A 356 1.02 -15.41 0.86
C PRO A 356 2.20 -14.59 0.31
N MET A 357 3.37 -15.21 0.18
CA MET A 357 4.47 -14.60 -0.57
C MET A 357 4.22 -14.69 -2.07
N MET A 358 4.61 -13.63 -2.78
CA MET A 358 4.42 -13.50 -4.22
C MET A 358 5.75 -13.70 -4.96
N THR A 359 5.67 -14.21 -6.18
CA THR A 359 6.75 -14.28 -7.16
C THR A 359 6.35 -13.54 -8.43
N ARG A 360 7.33 -13.15 -9.24
CA ARG A 360 7.11 -12.42 -10.49
C ARG A 360 7.04 -13.40 -11.66
N THR A 361 6.02 -13.26 -12.50
CA THR A 361 5.86 -14.05 -13.73
C THR A 361 6.85 -13.59 -14.80
N SER A 362 6.96 -14.39 -15.87
CA SER A 362 7.75 -14.06 -17.07
C SER A 362 7.33 -12.74 -17.74
N THR A 363 6.07 -12.32 -17.53
CA THR A 363 5.51 -11.10 -18.11
C THR A 363 5.50 -9.92 -17.14
N GLY A 364 6.01 -10.10 -15.93
CA GLY A 364 6.24 -9.05 -14.96
C GLY A 364 5.11 -8.82 -13.95
N THR A 365 4.04 -9.62 -13.98
CA THR A 365 2.96 -9.62 -12.97
C THR A 365 3.38 -10.37 -11.70
N ASN A 366 2.66 -10.19 -10.60
CA ASN A 366 2.92 -10.89 -9.34
C ASN A 366 1.84 -11.94 -9.07
N VAL A 367 2.27 -13.18 -8.83
CA VAL A 367 1.40 -14.32 -8.48
C VAL A 367 1.89 -15.01 -7.21
N ILE A 368 1.05 -15.78 -6.54
CA ILE A 368 1.43 -16.54 -5.34
C ILE A 368 2.56 -17.51 -5.70
N ALA A 369 3.59 -17.56 -4.86
CA ALA A 369 4.67 -18.51 -5.02
C ALA A 369 4.26 -19.91 -4.56
N LYS A 370 4.34 -20.88 -5.47
CA LYS A 370 4.20 -22.31 -5.15
C LYS A 370 5.55 -22.88 -4.74
N ILE A 371 5.55 -23.60 -3.63
CA ILE A 371 6.72 -24.30 -3.09
C ILE A 371 6.51 -25.81 -3.22
N LYS A 372 7.55 -26.52 -3.63
CA LYS A 372 7.62 -27.98 -3.66
C LYS A 372 8.68 -28.49 -2.70
N LYS A 373 8.39 -29.62 -2.04
CA LYS A 373 9.40 -30.43 -1.34
C LYS A 373 9.93 -31.49 -2.31
N GLU A 374 11.18 -31.92 -2.11
CA GLU A 374 11.73 -33.01 -2.92
C GLU A 374 10.93 -34.30 -2.71
N ASN A 375 10.58 -34.97 -3.82
CA ASN A 375 9.79 -36.20 -3.85
C ASN A 375 8.38 -36.06 -3.23
N ASP A 376 7.83 -34.84 -3.21
CA ASP A 376 6.46 -34.56 -2.78
C ASP A 376 5.68 -33.92 -3.93
N GLU A 377 4.51 -34.48 -4.23
CA GLU A 377 3.60 -33.95 -5.25
C GLU A 377 2.65 -32.88 -4.68
N GLN A 378 2.68 -32.63 -3.36
CA GLN A 378 1.89 -31.56 -2.74
C GLN A 378 2.43 -30.18 -3.10
N ILE A 379 1.48 -29.27 -3.31
CA ILE A 379 1.74 -27.85 -3.53
C ILE A 379 1.63 -27.14 -2.18
N TYR A 380 2.68 -26.41 -1.83
CA TYR A 380 2.71 -25.56 -0.65
C TYR A 380 2.76 -24.09 -1.07
N ILE A 381 2.38 -23.21 -0.16
CA ILE A 381 2.63 -21.76 -0.27
C ILE A 381 3.38 -21.27 0.96
N LEU A 382 4.03 -20.11 0.86
CA LEU A 382 4.65 -19.46 2.02
C LEU A 382 3.71 -18.43 2.61
N LEU A 383 3.45 -18.51 3.91
CA LEU A 383 2.76 -17.49 4.67
C LEU A 383 3.78 -16.66 5.47
N ASN A 384 3.89 -15.39 5.13
CA ASN A 384 4.73 -14.40 5.79
C ASN A 384 3.89 -13.62 6.80
N GLY A 385 4.21 -13.74 8.10
CA GLY A 385 3.44 -13.13 9.18
C GLY A 385 4.28 -12.20 10.06
N ARG A 386 3.64 -11.17 10.63
CA ARG A 386 4.25 -10.31 11.65
C ARG A 386 4.49 -11.03 12.98
N GLY A 387 3.77 -12.13 13.22
CA GLY A 387 3.90 -12.98 14.40
C GLY A 387 3.68 -12.25 15.72
N PHE A 388 2.49 -11.71 15.92
CA PHE A 388 2.11 -11.05 17.17
C PHE A 388 2.12 -12.05 18.34
N THR A 389 2.89 -11.78 19.39
CA THR A 389 2.92 -12.58 20.63
C THR A 389 2.91 -11.67 21.87
N PRO A 390 2.68 -12.21 23.08
CA PRO A 390 2.77 -11.44 24.34
C PRO A 390 4.15 -10.81 24.61
N GLU A 391 5.20 -11.27 23.94
CA GLU A 391 6.57 -10.76 24.02
C GLU A 391 6.86 -9.66 22.97
N GLY A 392 5.95 -9.45 22.02
CA GLY A 392 6.11 -8.53 20.89
C GLY A 392 5.99 -9.25 19.54
N ASN A 393 6.11 -8.49 18.46
CA ASN A 393 6.10 -9.06 17.12
C ASN A 393 7.37 -9.88 16.87
N ILE A 394 7.18 -11.14 16.47
CA ILE A 394 8.22 -12.11 16.09
C ILE A 394 7.86 -12.62 14.70
N PRO A 395 8.33 -11.94 13.63
CA PRO A 395 7.97 -12.31 12.28
C PRO A 395 8.39 -13.74 11.94
N PHE A 396 7.65 -14.36 11.02
CA PHE A 396 7.82 -15.76 10.67
C PHE A 396 7.52 -16.06 9.22
N LEU A 397 7.98 -17.24 8.80
CA LEU A 397 7.59 -17.89 7.56
C LEU A 397 7.08 -19.29 7.87
N ASP A 398 5.82 -19.52 7.52
CA ASP A 398 5.21 -20.84 7.56
C ASP A 398 5.10 -21.40 6.14
N LEU A 399 5.46 -22.67 5.98
CA LEU A 399 5.13 -23.46 4.82
C LEU A 399 3.73 -24.05 5.03
N PHE A 400 2.81 -23.73 4.12
CA PHE A 400 1.39 -24.05 4.24
C PHE A 400 0.99 -25.05 3.16
N ASP A 401 0.56 -26.24 3.59
CA ASP A 401 -0.08 -27.20 2.70
C ASP A 401 -1.50 -26.73 2.43
N ILE A 402 -1.77 -26.33 1.19
CA ILE A 402 -3.10 -25.85 0.84
C ILE A 402 -4.13 -26.96 1.02
N ASN A 403 -3.83 -28.21 0.68
CA ASN A 403 -4.78 -29.33 0.66
C ASN A 403 -5.23 -29.70 2.07
N THR A 404 -4.29 -29.88 3.00
CA THR A 404 -4.63 -30.28 4.37
C THR A 404 -4.90 -29.11 5.32
N GLY A 405 -4.43 -27.90 4.99
CA GLY A 405 -4.44 -26.76 5.89
C GLY A 405 -3.35 -26.79 6.97
N SER A 406 -2.43 -27.74 6.88
CA SER A 406 -1.33 -27.89 7.83
C SER A 406 -0.27 -26.81 7.62
N LYS A 407 0.34 -26.36 8.72
CA LYS A 407 1.41 -25.35 8.70
C LYS A 407 2.68 -25.90 9.34
N GLU A 408 3.81 -25.58 8.74
CA GLU A 408 5.14 -25.88 9.27
C GLU A 408 5.94 -24.57 9.39
N ARG A 409 6.39 -24.23 10.60
CA ARG A 409 7.27 -23.08 10.84
C ARG A 409 8.66 -23.36 10.27
N ILE A 410 8.97 -22.81 9.10
CA ILE A 410 10.27 -23.04 8.45
C ILE A 410 11.31 -21.99 8.83
N TRP A 411 10.89 -20.80 9.26
CA TRP A 411 11.78 -19.75 9.76
C TRP A 411 11.04 -18.78 10.70
N GLU A 412 11.75 -18.24 11.70
CA GLU A 412 11.28 -17.16 12.55
C GLU A 412 12.42 -16.20 12.93
N SER A 413 12.07 -14.94 13.16
CA SER A 413 12.98 -13.92 13.67
C SER A 413 13.52 -14.30 15.05
N ASN A 414 14.78 -13.93 15.32
CA ASN A 414 15.36 -14.11 16.65
C ASN A 414 14.63 -13.22 17.68
N ARG A 415 13.94 -13.86 18.63
CA ARG A 415 13.07 -13.20 19.61
C ARG A 415 13.81 -12.24 20.55
N GLU A 416 15.08 -12.51 20.81
CA GLU A 416 15.87 -11.81 21.83
C GLU A 416 16.53 -10.54 21.30
N LYS A 417 16.95 -10.52 20.03
CA LYS A 417 17.80 -9.45 19.49
C LYS A 417 17.23 -8.75 18.26
N TYR A 418 16.60 -9.48 17.35
CA TYR A 418 16.33 -8.95 16.01
C TYR A 418 14.83 -8.84 15.72
N PHE A 419 14.49 -7.78 15.01
CA PHE A 419 13.27 -7.72 14.23
C PHE A 419 13.66 -7.95 12.77
N GLU A 420 13.48 -9.18 12.31
CA GLU A 420 13.77 -9.58 10.93
C GLU A 420 12.47 -9.93 10.23
N THR A 421 12.23 -9.38 9.02
CA THR A 421 11.01 -9.67 8.24
C THR A 421 11.37 -10.14 6.84
N ALA A 422 10.55 -11.04 6.27
CA ALA A 422 10.68 -11.40 4.86
C ALA A 422 10.08 -10.30 3.98
N VAL A 423 10.89 -9.79 3.05
CA VAL A 423 10.54 -8.66 2.17
C VAL A 423 10.06 -9.17 0.82
N ALA A 424 10.83 -10.05 0.19
CA ALA A 424 10.54 -10.56 -1.14
C ALA A 424 11.21 -11.93 -1.36
N LEU A 425 10.68 -12.69 -2.31
CA LEU A 425 11.36 -13.87 -2.82
C LEU A 425 12.47 -13.47 -3.80
N VAL A 426 13.55 -14.23 -3.80
CA VAL A 426 14.72 -13.99 -4.65
C VAL A 426 14.77 -15.12 -5.67
N PHE A 427 14.20 -14.92 -6.85
CA PHE A 427 14.20 -15.92 -7.92
C PHE A 427 14.56 -15.36 -9.28
N GLY A 428 15.15 -16.24 -10.11
CA GLY A 428 15.37 -16.04 -11.52
C GLY A 428 14.08 -16.18 -12.33
N GLN A 429 14.06 -15.59 -13.51
CA GLN A 429 12.87 -15.48 -14.37
C GLN A 429 12.23 -16.86 -14.66
N GLY A 430 10.98 -17.08 -14.22
CA GLY A 430 10.22 -18.28 -14.55
C GLY A 430 8.95 -18.48 -13.73
N GLU A 431 7.97 -19.18 -14.31
CA GLU A 431 6.70 -19.62 -13.69
C GLU A 431 6.83 -20.98 -12.99
N GLU A 432 8.07 -21.45 -12.77
CA GLU A 432 8.33 -22.77 -12.20
C GLU A 432 8.10 -22.78 -10.69
N ASP A 433 7.57 -23.90 -10.21
CA ASP A 433 7.41 -24.14 -8.77
C ASP A 433 8.79 -24.09 -8.09
N ILE A 434 8.87 -23.40 -6.96
CA ILE A 434 10.11 -23.21 -6.22
C ILE A 434 10.39 -24.45 -5.36
N ASN A 435 11.54 -25.10 -5.57
CA ASN A 435 11.97 -26.14 -4.64
C ASN A 435 12.38 -25.50 -3.29
N LEU A 436 11.87 -26.04 -2.18
CA LEU A 436 12.17 -25.55 -0.83
C LEU A 436 13.68 -25.52 -0.54
N ASN A 437 14.46 -26.50 -1.03
CA ASN A 437 15.91 -26.57 -0.86
C ASN A 437 16.67 -25.53 -1.69
N GLN A 438 15.99 -24.80 -2.58
CA GLN A 438 16.53 -23.72 -3.38
C GLN A 438 15.93 -22.36 -2.99
N LEU A 439 15.11 -22.32 -1.94
CA LEU A 439 14.43 -21.11 -1.50
C LEU A 439 15.43 -20.05 -1.07
N LYS A 440 15.29 -18.84 -1.65
CA LYS A 440 16.01 -17.64 -1.24
C LYS A 440 15.04 -16.50 -0.98
N ILE A 441 15.24 -15.81 0.13
CA ILE A 441 14.36 -14.72 0.59
C ILE A 441 15.21 -13.51 0.92
N LEU A 442 14.81 -12.36 0.41
CA LEU A 442 15.30 -11.07 0.85
C LEU A 442 14.65 -10.76 2.20
N THR A 443 15.43 -10.62 3.26
CA THR A 443 14.96 -10.19 4.58
C THR A 443 15.46 -8.80 4.90
N SER A 444 14.64 -8.02 5.61
CA SER A 444 15.08 -6.81 6.30
C SER A 444 15.36 -7.19 7.75
N LYS A 445 16.55 -6.88 8.26
CA LYS A 445 16.99 -7.25 9.60
C LYS A 445 17.45 -6.02 10.35
N GLU A 446 16.92 -5.82 11.53
CA GLU A 446 17.28 -4.70 12.41
C GLU A 446 17.21 -5.11 13.88
N SER A 447 17.70 -4.23 14.76
CA SER A 447 17.52 -4.35 16.20
C SER A 447 17.17 -2.99 16.80
N LYS A 448 16.99 -2.97 18.12
CA LYS A 448 16.83 -1.73 18.88
C LYS A 448 17.95 -0.70 18.62
N THR A 449 19.17 -1.15 18.30
CA THR A 449 20.36 -0.29 18.12
C THR A 449 21.02 -0.40 16.75
N GLU A 450 20.68 -1.43 15.97
CA GLU A 450 21.21 -1.66 14.62
C GLU A 450 20.14 -1.30 13.61
N ILE A 451 20.48 -0.46 12.64
CA ILE A 451 19.53 -0.03 11.60
C ILE A 451 19.16 -1.19 10.67
N THR A 452 18.11 -0.99 9.89
CA THR A 452 17.69 -1.94 8.85
C THR A 452 18.82 -2.21 7.86
N GLN A 453 19.26 -3.47 7.83
CA GLN A 453 20.12 -4.02 6.79
C GLN A 453 19.40 -5.14 6.08
N TYR A 454 19.65 -5.29 4.78
CA TYR A 454 19.07 -6.36 3.98
C TYR A 454 20.00 -7.57 3.93
N HIS A 455 19.39 -8.74 3.98
CA HIS A 455 20.08 -10.02 3.92
C HIS A 455 19.39 -10.94 2.90
N ILE A 456 20.16 -11.87 2.34
CA ILE A 456 19.63 -13.03 1.62
C ILE A 456 19.64 -14.21 2.57
N LEU A 457 18.47 -14.80 2.80
CA LEU A 457 18.28 -16.01 3.58
C LEU A 457 18.05 -17.20 2.63
N SER A 458 18.95 -18.19 2.67
CA SER A 458 18.99 -19.30 1.71
C SER A 458 18.81 -20.67 2.38
N TRP A 459 17.88 -21.47 1.86
CA TRP A 459 17.65 -22.87 2.25
C TRP A 459 18.59 -23.84 1.52
N PRO A 460 18.80 -25.08 2.02
CA PRO A 460 18.18 -25.68 3.22
C PRO A 460 18.85 -25.28 4.53
N LEU A 461 20.08 -24.73 4.47
CA LEU A 461 20.89 -24.41 5.65
C LEU A 461 20.39 -23.18 6.43
N LYS A 462 19.46 -22.40 5.86
CA LYS A 462 18.99 -21.11 6.39
C LYS A 462 20.17 -20.14 6.59
N LYS A 463 21.12 -20.16 5.65
CA LYS A 463 22.30 -19.29 5.65
C LYS A 463 21.83 -17.86 5.40
N SER A 464 22.22 -16.94 6.28
CA SER A 464 21.97 -15.50 6.14
C SER A 464 23.23 -14.79 5.65
N SER A 465 23.11 -14.06 4.55
CA SER A 465 24.19 -13.27 3.93
C SER A 465 23.77 -11.81 3.87
N GLN A 466 24.44 -10.93 4.63
CA GLN A 466 24.16 -9.49 4.61
C GLN A 466 24.60 -8.89 3.26
N ILE A 467 23.71 -8.12 2.62
CA ILE A 467 23.96 -7.53 1.29
C ILE A 467 24.00 -5.99 1.31
N THR A 468 23.62 -5.36 2.42
CA THR A 468 23.77 -3.89 2.59
C THR A 468 24.61 -3.56 3.81
N ASN A 469 25.23 -2.39 3.81
CA ASN A 469 25.95 -1.87 4.96
C ASN A 469 25.69 -0.37 5.11
N PHE A 470 24.43 0.00 5.30
CA PHE A 470 24.05 1.39 5.46
C PHE A 470 24.64 1.97 6.76
N PRO A 471 25.10 3.24 6.76
CA PRO A 471 25.53 3.91 7.97
C PRO A 471 24.32 4.29 8.84
N HIS A 472 24.53 4.43 10.15
CA HIS A 472 23.47 4.89 11.04
C HIS A 472 22.99 6.29 10.63
N PRO A 473 21.68 6.48 10.34
CA PRO A 473 21.17 7.73 9.77
C PRO A 473 21.20 8.90 10.76
N TYR A 474 21.22 8.59 12.07
CA TYR A 474 21.20 9.59 13.15
C TYR A 474 22.27 9.31 14.20
N PRO A 475 23.58 9.48 13.90
CA PRO A 475 24.67 9.03 14.78
C PRO A 475 24.58 9.59 16.22
N THR A 476 24.07 10.81 16.37
CA THR A 476 23.85 11.47 17.67
C THR A 476 22.78 10.81 18.53
N LEU A 477 21.86 10.06 17.93
CA LEU A 477 20.75 9.36 18.59
C LEU A 477 20.97 7.83 18.64
N ALA A 478 22.13 7.33 18.20
CA ALA A 478 22.41 5.90 18.12
C ALA A 478 22.36 5.16 19.47
N SER A 479 22.61 5.88 20.57
CA SER A 479 22.55 5.36 21.94
C SER A 479 21.29 5.80 22.70
N LEU A 480 20.22 6.18 21.98
CA LEU A 480 18.93 6.40 22.62
C LEU A 480 18.48 5.14 23.37
N GLN A 481 17.75 5.32 24.46
CA GLN A 481 17.19 4.20 25.20
C GLN A 481 15.74 4.00 24.74
N LYS A 482 15.42 2.78 24.32
CA LYS A 482 14.07 2.35 23.90
C LYS A 482 13.59 1.23 24.81
N GLU A 483 12.42 1.34 25.40
CA GLU A 483 11.85 0.29 26.23
C GLU A 483 10.36 0.11 25.91
N MET A 484 9.94 -1.12 25.67
CA MET A 484 8.52 -1.44 25.59
C MET A 484 8.01 -1.71 27.01
N ILE A 485 7.26 -0.76 27.55
CA ILE A 485 6.69 -0.86 28.90
C ILE A 485 5.30 -1.50 28.85
N LYS A 486 4.96 -2.25 29.90
CA LYS A 486 3.66 -2.88 30.10
C LYS A 486 2.96 -2.23 31.28
N TYR A 487 1.66 -2.00 31.15
CA TYR A 487 0.84 -1.40 32.20
C TYR A 487 -0.58 -1.93 32.17
N GLN A 488 -1.36 -1.64 33.19
CA GLN A 488 -2.73 -2.15 33.30
C GLN A 488 -3.70 -1.01 33.50
N ARG A 489 -4.77 -0.99 32.70
CA ARG A 489 -5.89 -0.05 32.90
C ARG A 489 -6.68 -0.45 34.14
N LYS A 490 -7.33 0.52 34.81
CA LYS A 490 -8.15 0.29 36.04
C LYS A 490 -9.16 -0.86 35.93
N ASP A 491 -9.61 -1.24 34.72
CA ASP A 491 -10.56 -2.33 34.47
C ASP A 491 -9.91 -3.67 34.03
N GLY A 492 -8.61 -3.82 34.26
CA GLY A 492 -7.83 -5.05 34.08
C GLY A 492 -7.20 -5.25 32.70
N VAL A 493 -7.46 -4.38 31.73
CA VAL A 493 -6.93 -4.54 30.36
C VAL A 493 -5.40 -4.32 30.36
N PRO A 494 -4.60 -5.29 29.89
CA PRO A 494 -3.16 -5.10 29.74
C PRO A 494 -2.88 -4.18 28.57
N LEU A 495 -1.96 -3.24 28.75
CA LEU A 495 -1.63 -2.19 27.82
C LEU A 495 -0.11 -2.12 27.62
N THR A 496 0.31 -1.56 26.49
CA THR A 496 1.73 -1.37 26.15
C THR A 496 1.98 0.04 25.65
N ALA A 497 3.22 0.51 25.84
CA ALA A 497 3.72 1.73 25.24
C ALA A 497 5.21 1.57 24.96
N THR A 498 5.77 2.37 24.07
CA THR A 498 7.22 2.43 23.90
C THR A 498 7.76 3.73 24.49
N LEU A 499 8.57 3.61 25.55
CA LEU A 499 9.29 4.71 26.16
C LEU A 499 10.62 4.91 25.45
N TYR A 500 10.89 6.16 25.07
CA TYR A 500 12.16 6.61 24.53
C TYR A 500 12.78 7.64 25.46
N LEU A 501 14.06 7.44 25.78
CA LEU A 501 14.85 8.38 26.58
C LEU A 501 16.03 8.93 25.75
N PRO A 502 16.40 10.20 25.94
CA PRO A 502 17.53 10.82 25.27
C PRO A 502 18.83 10.01 25.49
N PRO A 503 19.73 9.99 24.49
CA PRO A 503 21.06 9.40 24.64
C PRO A 503 21.78 9.91 25.89
N GLY A 504 22.34 8.98 26.68
CA GLY A 504 23.13 9.29 27.87
C GLY A 504 22.33 9.78 29.09
N TYR A 505 21.00 9.78 29.05
CA TYR A 505 20.17 10.12 30.19
C TYR A 505 20.35 9.13 31.35
N ASP A 506 20.56 9.67 32.55
CA ASP A 506 20.66 8.93 33.81
C ASP A 506 19.77 9.61 34.86
N GLN A 507 18.68 8.96 35.24
CA GLN A 507 17.70 9.50 36.19
C GLN A 507 18.34 9.94 37.52
N SER A 508 19.37 9.24 38.00
CA SER A 508 20.01 9.56 39.28
C SER A 508 20.81 10.86 39.24
N LYS A 509 21.28 11.27 38.05
CA LYS A 509 22.10 12.46 37.84
C LYS A 509 21.31 13.63 37.27
N ASP A 510 20.44 13.34 36.31
CA ASP A 510 19.77 14.33 35.48
C ASP A 510 18.40 14.74 36.04
N GLY A 511 17.80 13.94 36.94
CA GLY A 511 16.47 14.21 37.47
C GLY A 511 15.37 14.08 36.40
N PRO A 512 14.18 14.67 36.60
CA PRO A 512 13.05 14.53 35.70
C PRO A 512 13.24 15.17 34.32
N LEU A 513 12.70 14.51 33.30
CA LEU A 513 12.59 15.03 31.94
C LEU A 513 11.15 15.48 31.66
N PRO A 514 10.95 16.53 30.86
CA PRO A 514 9.65 16.76 30.24
C PRO A 514 9.31 15.57 29.31
N CYS A 515 8.06 15.12 29.33
CA CYS A 515 7.63 13.95 28.56
C CYS A 515 6.60 14.33 27.49
N LEU A 516 6.86 13.94 26.24
CA LEU A 516 5.92 14.06 25.14
C LEU A 516 5.12 12.76 25.00
N PHE A 517 3.80 12.86 25.09
CA PHE A 517 2.88 11.76 24.83
C PHE A 517 2.43 11.76 23.37
N TRP A 518 2.83 10.74 22.62
CA TRP A 518 2.42 10.56 21.23
C TRP A 518 1.47 9.38 21.10
N ALA A 519 0.17 9.66 21.20
CA ALA A 519 -0.87 8.64 21.31
C ALA A 519 -1.92 8.75 20.21
N TYR A 520 -2.42 7.60 19.74
CA TYR A 520 -3.57 7.51 18.86
C TYR A 520 -4.52 6.43 19.39
N PRO A 521 -5.77 6.76 19.75
CA PRO A 521 -6.74 5.80 20.24
C PRO A 521 -7.17 4.82 19.15
N GLU A 522 -7.46 3.59 19.53
CA GLU A 522 -7.97 2.55 18.64
C GLU A 522 -9.25 1.92 19.20
N ASP A 523 -10.20 1.60 18.32
CA ASP A 523 -11.46 0.97 18.68
C ASP A 523 -11.35 -0.56 18.69
N TYR A 524 -11.91 -1.20 19.71
CA TYR A 524 -11.92 -2.65 19.91
C TYR A 524 -13.28 -3.14 20.37
N LYS A 525 -13.65 -4.36 19.99
CA LYS A 525 -14.89 -5.00 20.46
C LYS A 525 -14.73 -5.80 21.73
N SER A 526 -13.51 -6.23 22.06
CA SER A 526 -13.24 -7.02 23.24
C SER A 526 -11.99 -6.56 23.97
N LYS A 527 -11.97 -6.80 25.28
CA LYS A 527 -10.79 -6.60 26.14
C LYS A 527 -9.62 -7.47 25.71
N ASP A 528 -9.89 -8.71 25.32
CA ASP A 528 -8.86 -9.65 24.91
C ASP A 528 -8.11 -9.17 23.68
N ALA A 529 -8.82 -8.68 22.66
CA ALA A 529 -8.20 -8.14 21.45
C ALA A 529 -7.45 -6.83 21.73
N ALA A 530 -8.04 -5.95 22.55
CA ALA A 530 -7.41 -4.68 22.97
C ALA A 530 -6.11 -4.89 23.76
N GLY A 531 -5.99 -6.01 24.47
CA GLY A 531 -4.84 -6.35 25.28
C GLY A 531 -3.72 -7.08 24.54
N GLN A 532 -3.88 -7.37 23.24
CA GLN A 532 -2.84 -8.04 22.46
C GLN A 532 -1.71 -7.06 22.14
N VAL A 533 -0.47 -7.52 22.36
CA VAL A 533 0.72 -6.71 22.14
C VAL A 533 0.91 -6.49 20.64
N ARG A 534 1.20 -5.24 20.28
CA ARG A 534 1.50 -4.81 18.91
C ARG A 534 2.86 -4.11 18.90
N GLY A 535 3.67 -4.42 17.88
CA GLY A 535 5.01 -3.85 17.72
C GLY A 535 6.09 -4.76 18.32
N SER A 536 7.37 -4.47 18.01
CA SER A 536 8.49 -5.26 18.52
C SER A 536 9.42 -4.42 19.41
N PRO A 537 9.90 -4.96 20.56
CA PRO A 537 10.97 -4.33 21.32
C PRO A 537 12.27 -4.21 20.52
N ASN A 538 12.46 -5.07 19.51
CA ASN A 538 13.67 -5.15 18.68
C ASN A 538 13.58 -4.33 17.38
N GLU A 539 12.47 -3.64 17.11
CA GLU A 539 12.35 -2.81 15.90
C GLU A 539 13.27 -1.58 16.01
N PHE A 540 13.90 -1.18 14.90
CA PHE A 540 14.72 0.02 14.87
C PHE A 540 13.84 1.27 14.91
N SER A 541 14.35 2.34 15.53
CA SER A 541 13.58 3.58 15.73
C SER A 541 13.75 4.52 14.55
N GLY A 542 13.11 4.18 13.43
CA GLY A 542 13.09 5.01 12.23
C GLY A 542 12.45 6.38 12.49
N MET A 543 13.13 7.45 12.06
CA MET A 543 12.64 8.83 12.20
C MET A 543 12.36 9.45 10.84
N THR A 544 11.35 10.32 10.80
CA THR A 544 11.03 11.21 9.69
C THR A 544 10.99 12.65 10.22
N PRO A 545 10.98 13.69 9.37
CA PRO A 545 10.89 15.08 9.83
C PRO A 545 9.65 15.39 10.69
N THR A 546 8.61 14.56 10.64
CA THR A 546 7.38 14.71 11.43
C THR A 546 7.30 13.75 12.62
N SER A 547 8.37 13.01 12.92
CA SER A 547 8.39 12.04 14.03
C SER A 547 8.45 12.75 15.39
N SER A 548 7.71 12.24 16.37
CA SER A 548 7.79 12.71 17.76
C SER A 548 9.16 12.47 18.39
N LEU A 549 9.94 11.51 17.88
CA LEU A 549 11.27 11.16 18.40
C LEU A 549 12.30 12.29 18.21
N ILE A 550 12.05 13.29 17.35
CA ILE A 550 12.94 14.45 17.21
C ILE A 550 13.07 15.25 18.51
N PHE A 551 12.10 15.12 19.43
CA PHE A 551 12.14 15.79 20.73
C PHE A 551 13.17 15.16 21.70
N LEU A 552 13.66 13.94 21.44
CA LEU A 552 14.76 13.34 22.19
C LEU A 552 16.03 14.21 22.11
N ALA A 553 16.28 14.83 20.95
CA ALA A 553 17.40 15.76 20.77
C ALA A 553 17.26 17.05 21.60
N ARG A 554 16.02 17.38 22.02
CA ARG A 554 15.72 18.49 22.93
C ARG A 554 15.62 18.05 24.40
N ARG A 555 16.07 16.82 24.71
CA ARG A 555 16.00 16.20 26.04
C ARG A 555 14.58 16.02 26.60
N PHE A 556 13.62 15.71 25.74
CA PHE A 556 12.33 15.18 26.19
C PHE A 556 12.41 13.66 26.30
N ALA A 557 11.71 13.07 27.26
CA ALA A 557 11.26 11.69 27.12
C ALA A 557 10.11 11.64 26.11
N VAL A 558 9.97 10.54 25.37
CA VAL A 558 8.83 10.34 24.46
C VAL A 558 8.15 9.03 24.79
N LEU A 559 6.89 9.10 25.19
CA LEU A 559 6.04 7.92 25.30
C LEU A 559 5.23 7.77 24.01
N ALA A 560 5.68 6.86 23.14
CA ALA A 560 5.12 6.65 21.83
C ALA A 560 4.16 5.45 21.80
N GLY A 561 3.04 5.65 21.11
CA GLY A 561 2.02 4.63 20.88
C GLY A 561 1.51 3.95 22.15
N PRO A 562 1.26 4.66 23.27
CA PRO A 562 0.56 4.03 24.38
C PRO A 562 -0.79 3.50 23.88
N SER A 563 -1.06 2.22 24.10
CA SER A 563 -2.34 1.62 23.73
C SER A 563 -3.43 2.23 24.61
N ILE A 564 -4.31 3.04 24.01
CA ILE A 564 -5.47 3.64 24.67
C ILE A 564 -6.74 3.11 23.99
N PRO A 565 -7.10 1.83 24.25
CA PRO A 565 -8.19 1.19 23.54
C PRO A 565 -9.54 1.76 23.99
N ILE A 566 -10.40 2.03 23.02
CA ILE A 566 -11.82 2.31 23.21
C ILE A 566 -12.54 0.98 23.02
N ILE A 567 -13.08 0.44 24.11
CA ILE A 567 -13.69 -0.89 24.11
C ILE A 567 -15.21 -0.73 24.16
N GLY A 568 -15.88 -1.22 23.13
CA GLY A 568 -17.31 -1.00 22.93
C GLY A 568 -18.07 -2.27 22.56
N GLU A 569 -19.10 -2.60 23.34
CA GLU A 569 -20.12 -3.59 22.98
C GLU A 569 -21.22 -2.93 22.11
N GLY A 570 -20.90 -2.64 20.84
CA GLY A 570 -21.88 -2.14 19.86
C GLY A 570 -21.97 -0.62 19.68
N LEU A 571 -22.33 -0.25 18.44
CA LEU A 571 -22.63 1.08 17.86
C LEU A 571 -22.10 2.32 18.60
N TRP A 572 -20.80 2.61 18.45
CA TRP A 572 -20.26 3.94 18.74
C TRP A 572 -20.29 4.78 17.46
N SER A 573 -21.26 5.70 17.38
CA SER A 573 -21.41 6.64 16.26
C SER A 573 -21.00 8.07 16.61
N ASN A 574 -20.16 8.29 17.63
CA ASN A 574 -19.74 9.66 17.95
C ASN A 574 -18.29 9.80 18.46
N TRP A 575 -17.39 10.10 17.52
CA TRP A 575 -15.97 10.44 17.71
C TRP A 575 -15.75 11.55 18.77
N PHE A 576 -16.68 12.50 18.89
CA PHE A 576 -16.60 13.60 19.87
C PHE A 576 -16.82 13.17 21.33
N GLN A 577 -17.65 12.14 21.59
CA GLN A 577 -17.82 11.61 22.95
C GLN A 577 -16.58 10.83 23.38
N VAL A 578 -15.97 10.13 22.44
CA VAL A 578 -14.71 9.40 22.60
C VAL A 578 -13.56 10.35 22.94
N GLN A 579 -13.38 11.48 22.23
CA GLN A 579 -12.36 12.49 22.59
C GLN A 579 -12.56 13.08 23.99
N ARG A 580 -13.80 13.39 24.40
CA ARG A 580 -14.08 13.90 25.76
C ARG A 580 -13.81 12.84 26.85
N LEU A 581 -14.13 11.57 26.57
CA LEU A 581 -13.81 10.45 27.46
C LEU A 581 -12.31 10.17 27.51
N LEU A 582 -11.61 10.29 26.38
CA LEU A 582 -10.17 10.13 26.25
C LEU A 582 -9.44 11.20 27.03
N LEU A 583 -9.76 12.48 26.86
CA LEU A 583 -9.16 13.55 27.65
C LEU A 583 -9.42 13.33 29.15
N LYS A 584 -10.67 13.06 29.55
CA LYS A 584 -10.96 12.76 30.97
C LYS A 584 -10.21 11.55 31.53
N LYS A 585 -9.98 10.49 30.74
CA LYS A 585 -9.28 9.27 31.18
C LYS A 585 -7.75 9.36 31.03
N LEU A 586 -7.25 10.17 30.10
CA LEU A 586 -5.83 10.55 29.95
C LEU A 586 -5.37 11.49 31.07
N PHE A 587 -6.28 12.19 31.73
CA PHE A 587 -5.99 13.01 32.91
C PHE A 587 -6.32 12.31 34.24
N ASP A 588 -7.00 11.15 34.22
CA ASP A 588 -7.25 10.31 35.40
C ASP A 588 -6.07 9.35 35.67
N VAL A 589 -4.87 9.79 35.30
CA VAL A 589 -3.63 8.99 35.30
C VAL A 589 -2.90 9.17 36.62
N GLU A 590 -3.54 8.73 37.70
CA GLU A 590 -2.85 8.42 38.96
C GLU A 590 -1.75 7.35 38.78
N TRP A 591 -1.80 6.57 37.69
CA TRP A 591 -0.85 5.49 37.44
C TRP A 591 0.53 5.96 36.94
N LEU A 592 0.63 7.09 36.21
CA LEU A 592 1.93 7.72 35.87
C LEU A 592 2.55 8.40 37.10
N ILE A 593 1.73 8.79 38.07
CA ILE A 593 2.18 9.42 39.33
C ILE A 593 2.67 8.35 40.32
N GLN A 594 2.19 7.09 40.20
CA GLN A 594 2.66 5.97 41.02
C GLN A 594 3.89 5.23 40.47
N ALA A 595 4.22 5.40 39.17
CA ALA A 595 5.58 5.20 38.72
C ALA A 595 6.36 6.48 39.07
N GLU A 596 7.35 6.44 39.97
CA GLU A 596 8.18 7.59 40.36
C GLU A 596 9.06 8.12 39.20
N LEU A 597 8.45 8.49 38.08
CA LEU A 597 9.09 8.94 36.86
C LEU A 597 8.33 10.15 36.29
N LEU A 598 8.85 11.33 36.67
CA LEU A 598 9.04 12.52 35.83
C LEU A 598 7.78 13.17 35.22
N LEU A 599 7.12 14.11 35.89
CA LEU A 599 6.31 15.14 35.21
C LEU A 599 6.27 16.47 35.99
N GLU A 600 6.71 17.56 35.35
CA GLU A 600 6.21 18.93 35.58
C GLU A 600 5.48 19.39 34.30
N ASP A 601 4.35 20.07 34.49
CA ASP A 601 3.40 20.47 33.45
C ASP A 601 3.99 21.45 32.43
N THR A 602 3.96 21.11 31.13
CA THR A 602 3.85 22.12 30.07
C THR A 602 3.24 21.53 28.80
N LEU A 603 2.01 21.95 28.47
CA LEU A 603 1.31 21.63 27.24
C LEU A 603 1.62 22.69 26.17
N MET A 604 2.03 22.26 24.97
CA MET A 604 1.89 23.07 23.74
C MET A 604 0.97 22.32 22.78
N GLU A 605 -0.26 22.83 22.62
CA GLU A 605 -1.13 22.48 21.51
C GLU A 605 -0.64 23.21 20.25
N HIS A 606 -0.34 22.47 19.18
CA HIS A 606 -0.20 23.05 17.85
C HIS A 606 -1.45 22.70 17.03
N SER A 607 -2.15 23.76 16.63
CA SER A 607 -3.30 23.82 15.71
C SER A 607 -2.94 23.47 14.28
#